data_AF-A0A3D5DJA2-F1
#
_entry.id   AF-A0A3D5DJA2-F1
#
_cell.length_a   1.000
_cell.length_b   1.000
_cell.length_c   1.000
_cell.angle_alpha   90.00
_cell.angle_beta   90.00
_cell.angle_gamma   90.00
#
_symmetry.space_group_name_H-M   'P 1'
#
loop_
_entity.id
_entity.type
_entity.pdbx_description
1 polymer ?
#
loop_
_entity_poly.entity_id
_entity_poly.type
_entity_poly.pdbx_seq_one_letter_code
_entity_poly.pdbx_strand_id
1 'polypeptide(L)'
;MRKRRESSEVPARAFPPELLAEARLKPGGWVYAIDPAYAPEGPDGAVPPEGIIGAWKIADDGTPTGEYQANPRYGSSPSAQ
;
A
#
# COMPACT_ATOMS: atom_id res chain seq x y z
N MET A 1 29.46 1.91 10.25
CA MET A 1 28.27 2.79 10.32
C MET A 1 27.79 3.13 8.92
N ARG A 2 26.67 2.55 8.45
CA ARG A 2 26.01 3.04 7.23
C ARG A 2 24.71 3.72 7.65
N LYS A 3 24.58 4.98 7.25
CA LYS A 3 23.56 5.94 7.66
C LYS A 3 22.15 5.34 7.54
N ARG A 4 21.41 5.24 8.66
CA ARG A 4 19.94 5.29 8.62
C ARG A 4 19.60 6.69 8.12
N ARG A 5 19.49 6.84 6.79
CA ARG A 5 18.85 8.02 6.24
C ARG A 5 17.37 7.90 6.58
N GLU A 6 16.89 8.81 7.41
CA GLU A 6 15.61 9.52 7.21
C GLU A 6 14.64 8.80 6.25
N SER A 7 13.99 7.72 6.71
CA SER A 7 12.69 7.33 6.14
C SER A 7 11.68 8.30 6.73
N SER A 8 11.57 9.41 6.02
CA SER A 8 10.57 10.46 6.06
C SER A 8 9.37 10.16 6.96
N GLU A 9 9.26 10.96 8.02
CA GLU A 9 8.11 11.12 8.91
C GLU A 9 6.90 11.71 8.17
N VAL A 10 6.43 11.04 7.12
CA VAL A 10 5.04 11.24 6.69
C VAL A 10 4.21 10.76 7.87
N PRO A 11 3.36 11.59 8.51
CA PRO A 11 2.64 11.18 9.72
C PRO A 11 1.99 9.85 9.42
N ALA A 12 2.42 8.81 10.13
CA ALA A 12 2.08 7.43 9.84
C ALA A 12 0.57 7.36 9.64
N ARG A 13 0.15 7.33 8.37
CA ARG A 13 -1.27 7.21 8.04
C ARG A 13 -1.69 5.94 8.72
N ALA A 14 -2.61 6.05 9.68
CA ALA A 14 -2.97 4.93 10.54
C ALA A 14 -3.24 3.72 9.65
N PHE A 15 -2.42 2.67 9.83
CA PHE A 15 -2.55 1.48 9.03
C PHE A 15 -3.93 0.88 9.31
N PRO A 16 -4.78 0.67 8.30
CA PRO A 16 -6.14 0.19 8.52
C PRO A 16 -6.11 -1.15 9.27
N PRO A 17 -6.92 -1.32 10.33
CA PRO A 17 -6.95 -2.58 11.07
C PRO A 17 -7.39 -3.77 10.20
N GLU A 18 -8.17 -3.50 9.15
CA GLU A 18 -8.61 -4.50 8.17
C GLU A 18 -7.45 -5.08 7.37
N LEU A 19 -6.44 -4.26 7.06
CA LEU A 19 -5.23 -4.70 6.35
C LEU A 19 -4.21 -5.37 7.29
N LEU A 20 -4.42 -5.33 8.60
CA LEU A 20 -3.50 -5.89 9.60
C LEU A 20 -3.47 -7.41 9.56
N ALA A 21 -4.60 -8.04 9.25
CA ALA A 21 -4.66 -9.47 9.00
C ALA A 21 -3.77 -9.85 7.81
N GLU A 22 -3.84 -9.07 6.73
CA GLU A 22 -3.09 -9.30 5.49
C GLU A 22 -1.58 -9.04 5.66
N ALA A 23 -1.22 -8.01 6.41
CA ALA A 23 0.17 -7.72 6.78
C ALA A 23 0.81 -8.93 7.48
N ARG A 24 0.11 -9.54 8.42
CA ARG A 24 0.61 -10.71 9.16
C ARG A 24 0.75 -11.96 8.30
N LEU A 25 0.01 -12.05 7.21
CA LEU A 25 0.13 -13.13 6.22
C LEU A 25 1.30 -12.89 5.24
N LYS A 26 1.80 -11.65 5.14
CA LYS A 26 2.83 -11.22 4.17
C LYS A 26 4.05 -10.57 4.87
N PRO A 27 4.71 -11.27 5.82
CA PRO A 27 5.90 -10.74 6.50
C PRO A 27 7.03 -10.45 5.51
N GLY A 28 7.77 -9.36 5.75
CA GLY A 28 8.86 -8.90 4.89
C GLY A 28 8.40 -8.40 3.50
N GLY A 29 7.09 -8.26 3.29
CA GLY A 29 6.49 -7.88 2.02
C GLY A 29 5.91 -6.46 2.02
N TRP A 30 4.98 -6.25 1.09
CA TRP A 30 4.20 -5.03 0.96
C TRP A 30 2.71 -5.38 0.94
N VAL A 31 1.91 -4.60 1.67
CA VAL A 31 0.45 -4.66 1.62
C VAL A 31 -0.04 -3.46 0.82
N TYR A 32 -0.84 -3.72 -0.21
CA TYR A 32 -1.37 -2.70 -1.11
C TYR A 32 -2.76 -2.27 -0.64
N ALA A 33 -2.98 -0.96 -0.50
CA ALA A 33 -4.35 -0.44 -0.43
C ALA A 33 -4.90 -0.32 -1.84
N ILE A 34 -6.02 -0.99 -2.06
CA ILE A 34 -6.78 -0.94 -3.29
C ILE A 34 -8.06 -0.16 -2.99
N ASP A 35 -8.41 0.77 -3.87
CA ASP A 35 -9.67 1.48 -3.78
C ASP A 35 -10.81 0.54 -4.23
N PRO A 36 -11.87 0.37 -3.42
CA PRO A 36 -12.96 -0.54 -3.73
C PRO A 36 -13.74 -0.16 -4.99
N ALA A 37 -13.67 1.08 -5.48
CA ALA A 37 -14.27 1.46 -6.76
C ALA A 37 -13.48 0.88 -7.96
N TYR A 38 -12.23 0.49 -7.74
CA TYR A 38 -11.37 -0.19 -8.71
C TYR A 38 -11.15 -1.67 -8.37
N ALA A 39 -11.76 -2.14 -7.28
CA ALA A 39 -11.76 -3.56 -6.96
C ALA A 39 -12.59 -4.29 -8.03
N PRO A 40 -12.02 -5.29 -8.70
CA PRO A 40 -12.74 -6.03 -9.71
C PRO A 40 -13.89 -6.81 -9.10
N GLU A 41 -15.03 -6.87 -9.80
CA GLU A 41 -16.20 -7.65 -9.38
C GLU A 41 -15.97 -9.17 -9.43
N GLY A 42 -14.83 -9.64 -9.95
CA GLY A 42 -14.52 -11.05 -10.11
C GLY A 42 -13.10 -11.44 -9.67
N PRO A 43 -12.86 -12.74 -9.37
CA PRO A 43 -11.60 -13.26 -8.85
C PRO A 43 -10.42 -13.13 -9.83
N ASP A 44 -10.71 -13.01 -11.14
CA ASP A 44 -9.72 -12.84 -12.21
C ASP A 44 -9.47 -11.38 -12.59
N GLY A 45 -10.19 -10.44 -11.98
CA GLY A 45 -9.97 -9.05 -12.34
C GLY A 45 -8.61 -8.59 -11.83
N ALA A 46 -7.83 -8.03 -12.74
CA ALA A 46 -6.60 -7.37 -12.37
C ALA A 46 -6.96 -5.99 -11.83
N VAL A 47 -6.52 -5.68 -10.61
CA VAL A 47 -6.58 -4.31 -10.11
C VAL A 47 -5.63 -3.47 -10.96
N PRO A 48 -6.13 -2.47 -11.71
CA PRO A 48 -5.26 -1.60 -12.48
C PRO A 48 -4.36 -0.79 -11.52
N PRO A 49 -3.16 -0.38 -11.96
CA PRO A 49 -2.28 0.44 -11.13
C PRO A 49 -2.94 1.77 -10.74
N GLU A 50 -3.94 2.25 -11.45
CA GLU A 50 -4.72 3.46 -11.09
C GLU A 50 -5.65 3.26 -9.89
N GLY A 51 -6.02 2.00 -9.60
CA GLY A 51 -6.86 1.61 -8.47
C GLY A 51 -6.09 1.32 -7.18
N ILE A 52 -4.76 1.33 -7.24
CA ILE A 52 -3.91 1.13 -6.06
C ILE A 52 -3.70 2.50 -5.43
N ILE A 53 -4.21 2.73 -4.22
CA ILE A 53 -4.02 3.97 -3.43
C ILE A 53 -2.55 4.12 -3.04
N GLY A 54 -1.93 3.01 -2.66
CA GLY A 54 -0.53 2.96 -2.23
C GLY A 54 -0.18 1.61 -1.62
N ALA A 55 0.99 1.53 -1.03
CA ALA A 55 1.48 0.32 -0.37
C ALA A 55 2.19 0.65 0.94
N TRP A 56 1.96 -0.18 1.96
CA TRP A 56 2.74 -0.16 3.20
C TRP A 56 3.73 -1.30 3.23
N LYS A 57 4.94 -1.00 3.68
CA LYS A 57 5.95 -2.01 3.91
C LYS A 57 5.67 -2.74 5.21
N ILE A 58 5.80 -4.05 5.17
CA ILE A 58 5.64 -4.92 6.32
C ILE A 58 7.02 -5.41 6.76
N ALA A 59 7.26 -5.36 8.05
CA ALA A 59 8.45 -5.93 8.68
C ALA A 59 8.42 -7.46 8.63
N ASP A 60 9.56 -8.07 8.93
CA ASP A 60 9.69 -9.53 9.00
C ASP A 60 8.80 -10.15 10.09
N ASP A 61 8.46 -9.37 11.13
CA ASP A 61 7.54 -9.78 12.19
C ASP A 61 6.05 -9.66 11.81
N GLY A 62 5.74 -9.22 10.58
CA GLY A 62 4.37 -9.07 10.08
C GLY A 62 3.68 -7.79 10.54
N THR A 63 4.38 -6.84 11.15
CA THR A 63 3.85 -5.50 11.45
C THR A 63 4.11 -4.50 10.33
N PRO A 64 3.18 -3.56 10.07
CA PRO A 64 3.46 -2.45 9.16
C PRO A 64 4.57 -1.59 9.75
N THR A 65 5.63 -1.34 8.98
CA THR A 65 6.76 -0.51 9.45
C THR A 65 6.41 0.96 9.59
N GLY A 66 5.23 1.37 9.09
CA GLY A 66 4.84 2.76 8.91
C GLY A 66 5.36 3.36 7.61
N GLU A 67 6.22 2.67 6.87
CA GLU A 67 6.73 3.12 5.56
C GLU A 67 5.61 2.97 4.52
N TYR A 68 4.99 4.09 4.17
CA TYR A 68 3.92 4.17 3.19
C TYR A 68 4.43 4.80 1.89
N GLN A 69 4.27 4.07 0.78
CA GLN A 69 4.44 4.60 -0.56
C GLN A 69 3.07 4.85 -1.18
N ALA A 70 2.67 6.13 -1.25
CA ALA A 70 1.53 6.52 -2.05
C ALA A 70 1.81 6.21 -3.52
N ASN A 71 0.82 5.67 -4.22
CA ASN A 71 0.95 5.44 -5.65
C ASN A 71 0.62 6.74 -6.40
N PRO A 72 1.57 7.37 -7.10
CA PRO A 72 1.30 8.60 -7.84
C PRO A 72 0.35 8.39 -9.03
N ARG A 73 0.13 7.14 -9.46
CA ARG A 73 -0.86 6.80 -10.49
C ARG A 73 -2.29 6.73 -9.95
N TYR A 74 -2.46 6.69 -8.62
CA TYR A 74 -3.78 6.66 -8.00
C TYR A 74 -4.62 7.86 -8.41
N GLY A 75 -5.82 7.62 -8.96
CA GLY A 75 -6.71 8.68 -9.42
C GLY A 75 -6.23 9.45 -10.66
N SER A 76 -5.08 9.09 -11.23
CA SER A 76 -4.66 9.55 -12.56
C SER A 76 -5.39 8.71 -13.61
N SER A 77 -6.67 9.01 -13.82
CA SER A 77 -7.40 8.47 -14.97
C SER A 77 -6.76 9.00 -16.27
N PRO A 78 -6.59 8.19 -17.33
CA PRO A 78 -6.20 8.68 -18.65
C PRO A 78 -7.21 9.66 -19.24
N SER A 79 -8.39 9.82 -18.63
CA SER A 79 -9.52 10.62 -19.11
C SER A 79 -9.43 12.12 -18.81
N ALA A 80 -8.29 12.65 -18.35
CA ALA A 80 -8.11 14.09 -18.07
C ALA A 80 -7.19 14.84 -19.06
N GLN A 81 -6.96 14.32 -20.28
CA GLN A 81 -6.37 15.08 -21.39
C GLN A 81 -7.33 15.22 -22.57
#